data_AF-A0A3A9U9I1-F1
#
_entry.id   AF-A0A3A9U9I1-F1
#
_cell.length_a   1.000
_cell.length_b   1.000
_cell.length_c   1.000
_cell.angle_alpha   90.00
_cell.angle_beta   90.00
_cell.angle_gamma   90.00
#
_symmetry.space_group_name_H-M   'P 1'
#
loop_
_entity.id
_entity.type
_entity.pdbx_description
1 polymer ?
#
loop_
_entity_poly.entity_id
_entity_poly.type
_entity_poly.pdbx_seq_one_letter_code
_entity_poly.pdbx_strand_id
1 'polypeptide(L)'
;MFDLDDKAKQTEFASLVGASQPAIHKHLDNGTLVRGGTYRQWLRAYCEKLRDEASGRTASDQRLKLDEARTREASANARMKELMLFKEEKLILDKAQVREAIDGWIALAKSEYTNSIEKILAMLESQHGITIDRESIDGTTAAAMRVIADFQFQSTDSD
;
A
#
# COMPACT_ATOMS: atom_id res chain seq x y z
N MET A 1 -27.69 -8.76 55.88
CA MET A 1 -27.83 -7.37 55.41
C MET A 1 -26.54 -7.05 54.68
N PHE A 2 -26.58 -6.83 53.37
CA PHE A 2 -25.39 -6.44 52.60
C PHE A 2 -25.11 -4.96 52.87
N ASP A 3 -23.92 -4.64 53.37
CA ASP A 3 -23.46 -3.26 53.43
C ASP A 3 -22.93 -2.85 52.06
N LEU A 4 -23.43 -1.74 51.53
CA LEU A 4 -23.04 -1.24 50.21
C LEU A 4 -21.73 -0.45 50.27
N ASP A 5 -21.28 -0.07 51.46
CA ASP A 5 -20.05 0.70 51.66
C ASP A 5 -18.85 -0.21 51.96
N ASP A 6 -19.08 -1.52 52.11
CA ASP A 6 -18.03 -2.54 52.17
C ASP A 6 -17.31 -2.72 50.82
N LYS A 7 -16.06 -3.18 50.91
CA LYS A 7 -15.25 -3.54 49.74
C LYS A 7 -15.90 -4.68 48.96
N ALA A 8 -16.09 -4.47 47.66
CA ALA A 8 -16.75 -5.44 46.81
C ALA A 8 -15.87 -6.66 46.54
N LYS A 9 -16.45 -7.86 46.69
CA LYS A 9 -15.87 -9.12 46.22
C LYS A 9 -16.60 -9.58 44.96
N GLN A 10 -15.86 -10.15 44.02
CA GLN A 10 -16.38 -10.56 42.70
C GLN A 10 -17.51 -11.58 42.79
N THR A 11 -17.36 -12.57 43.68
CA THR A 11 -18.34 -13.66 43.88
C THR A 11 -19.62 -13.15 44.53
N GLU A 12 -19.49 -12.35 45.59
CA GLU A 12 -20.61 -11.75 46.31
C GLU A 12 -21.35 -10.71 45.43
N PHE A 13 -20.63 -9.91 44.64
CA PHE A 13 -21.22 -8.98 43.69
C PHE A 13 -21.95 -9.69 42.55
N ALA A 14 -21.37 -10.76 41.99
CA ALA A 14 -22.01 -11.58 40.96
C ALA A 14 -23.36 -12.14 41.45
N SER A 15 -23.39 -12.65 42.68
CA SER A 15 -24.63 -13.09 43.33
C SER A 15 -25.62 -11.95 43.57
N LEU A 16 -25.14 -10.74 43.90
CA LEU A 16 -25.97 -9.56 44.17
C LEU A 16 -26.69 -9.06 42.91
N VAL A 17 -26.01 -9.02 41.76
CA VAL A 17 -26.58 -8.51 40.50
C VAL A 17 -27.17 -9.62 39.60
N GLY A 18 -27.10 -10.89 40.03
CA GLY A 18 -27.58 -12.02 39.23
C GLY A 18 -26.73 -12.31 37.99
N ALA A 19 -25.44 -11.97 38.01
CA ALA A 19 -24.51 -12.22 36.92
C ALA A 19 -23.57 -13.39 37.25
N SER A 20 -22.90 -13.93 36.23
CA SER A 20 -21.87 -14.94 36.45
C SER A 20 -20.56 -14.29 36.93
N GLN A 21 -19.80 -14.99 37.78
CA GLN A 21 -18.48 -14.51 38.23
C GLN A 21 -17.53 -14.19 37.05
N PRO A 22 -17.46 -15.00 35.96
CA PRO A 22 -16.65 -14.66 34.79
C PRO A 22 -17.08 -13.36 34.10
N ALA A 23 -18.39 -13.03 34.11
CA ALA A 23 -18.86 -11.77 33.56
C ALA A 23 -18.33 -10.59 34.38
N ILE A 24 -18.43 -10.65 35.72
CA ILE A 24 -17.88 -9.62 36.61
C ILE A 24 -16.36 -9.49 36.47
N HIS A 25 -15.65 -10.60 36.29
CA HIS A 25 -14.21 -10.59 36.02
C HIS A 25 -13.88 -9.82 34.74
N LYS A 26 -14.61 -10.07 33.64
CA LYS A 26 -14.46 -9.32 32.38
C LYS A 26 -14.72 -7.83 32.55
N HIS A 27 -15.68 -7.43 33.39
CA HIS A 27 -15.94 -6.02 33.69
C HIS A 27 -14.81 -5.36 34.50
N LEU A 28 -14.11 -6.11 35.35
CA LEU A 28 -12.91 -5.63 36.06
C LEU A 28 -11.71 -5.48 35.13
N ASP A 29 -11.48 -6.45 34.24
CA ASP A 29 -10.34 -6.43 33.30
C ASP A 29 -10.51 -5.34 32.23
N ASN A 30 -11.75 -5.10 31.78
CA ASN A 30 -12.08 -4.00 30.88
C ASN A 30 -12.08 -2.62 31.58
N GLY A 31 -11.74 -2.56 32.88
CA GLY A 31 -11.67 -1.31 33.65
C GLY A 31 -13.03 -0.67 33.96
N THR A 32 -14.15 -1.34 33.66
CA THR A 32 -15.50 -0.84 33.98
C THR A 32 -15.74 -0.83 35.50
N LEU A 33 -15.26 -1.85 36.21
CA LEU A 33 -15.32 -1.92 37.68
C LEU A 33 -13.93 -1.62 38.25
N VAL A 34 -13.87 -0.78 39.29
CA VAL A 34 -12.60 -0.37 39.91
C VAL A 34 -12.17 -1.41 40.96
N ARG A 35 -10.96 -1.96 40.84
CA ARG A 35 -10.42 -2.92 41.82
C ARG A 35 -10.36 -2.29 43.22
N GLY A 36 -10.89 -2.99 44.22
CA GLY A 36 -10.95 -2.51 45.60
C GLY A 36 -12.04 -1.47 45.89
N GLY A 37 -12.90 -1.15 44.91
CA GLY A 37 -14.07 -0.30 45.11
C GLY A 37 -15.13 -0.92 46.00
N THR A 38 -16.08 -0.10 46.46
CA THR A 38 -17.20 -0.55 47.28
C THR A 38 -18.33 -1.14 46.44
N TYR A 39 -19.21 -1.91 47.06
CA TYR A 39 -20.41 -2.44 46.39
C TYR A 39 -21.26 -1.34 45.75
N ARG A 40 -21.38 -0.18 46.40
CA ARG A 40 -22.06 1.01 45.87
C ARG A 40 -21.43 1.53 44.58
N GLN A 41 -20.10 1.61 44.54
CA GLN A 41 -19.37 2.08 43.36
C GLN A 41 -19.53 1.09 42.20
N TRP A 42 -19.43 -0.21 42.47
CA TRP A 42 -19.59 -1.24 41.45
C TRP A 42 -21.01 -1.29 40.90
N LEU A 43 -22.04 -1.18 41.76
CA LEU A 43 -23.43 -1.10 41.32
C LEU A 43 -23.67 0.09 40.38
N ARG A 44 -23.19 1.29 40.75
CA ARG A 44 -23.37 2.49 39.94
C ARG A 44 -22.71 2.33 38.56
N ALA A 45 -21.45 1.92 38.53
CA ALA A 45 -20.71 1.72 37.28
C ALA A 45 -21.34 0.62 36.40
N TYR A 46 -21.83 -0.47 37.03
CA TYR A 46 -22.50 -1.55 36.32
C TYR A 46 -23.84 -1.10 35.71
N CYS A 47 -24.67 -0.38 36.48
CA CYS A 47 -25.93 0.17 35.98
C CYS A 47 -25.73 1.22 34.88
N GLU A 48 -24.71 2.08 35.00
CA GLU A 48 -24.38 3.07 33.97
C GLU A 48 -24.01 2.40 32.65
N LYS A 49 -23.16 1.37 32.69
CA LYS A 49 -22.81 0.57 31.51
C LYS A 49 -24.02 -0.13 30.90
N LEU A 50 -24.87 -0.78 31.70
CA LEU A 50 -26.08 -1.42 31.18
C LEU A 50 -27.03 -0.41 30.52
N ARG A 51 -27.09 0.82 31.05
CA ARG A 51 -27.88 1.89 30.45
C ARG A 51 -27.29 2.34 29.11
N ASP A 52 -25.97 2.46 29.02
CA ASP A 52 -25.29 2.84 27.78
C ASP A 52 -25.44 1.76 26.70
N GLU A 53 -25.33 0.48 27.08
CA GLU A 53 -25.57 -0.67 26.21
C GLU A 53 -27.03 -0.74 25.76
N ALA A 54 -27.99 -0.59 26.67
CA ALA A 54 -29.42 -0.57 26.35
C ALA A 54 -29.82 0.64 25.49
N SER A 55 -29.11 1.76 25.61
CA SER A 55 -29.29 2.94 24.75
C SER A 55 -28.67 2.78 23.35
N GLY A 56 -27.94 1.69 23.09
CA GLY A 56 -27.31 1.38 21.79
C GLY A 56 -26.03 2.16 21.51
N ARG A 57 -25.57 3.03 22.41
CA ARG A 57 -24.37 3.88 22.23
C ARG A 57 -23.06 3.10 22.19
N THR A 58 -23.00 1.93 22.83
CA THR A 58 -21.80 1.07 22.77
C THR A 58 -21.75 0.27 21.46
N ALA A 59 -22.91 -0.08 20.90
CA ALA A 59 -23.00 -0.78 19.61
C ALA A 59 -22.69 0.16 18.43
N SER A 60 -22.97 1.48 18.56
CA SER A 60 -22.67 2.44 17.50
C SER A 60 -21.18 2.60 17.24
N ASP A 61 -20.34 2.64 18.28
CA ASP A 61 -18.91 2.91 18.10
C ASP A 61 -18.15 1.72 17.50
N GLN A 62 -18.48 0.48 17.93
CA GLN A 62 -17.89 -0.71 17.34
C GLN A 62 -18.36 -0.92 15.89
N ARG A 63 -19.64 -0.66 15.62
CA ARG A 63 -20.20 -0.73 14.27
C ARG A 63 -19.60 0.35 13.36
N LEU A 64 -19.42 1.57 13.86
CA LEU A 64 -18.78 2.65 13.12
C LEU A 64 -17.34 2.29 12.73
N LYS A 65 -16.54 1.75 13.66
CA LYS A 65 -15.17 1.30 13.37
C LYS A 65 -15.13 0.17 12.34
N LEU A 66 -16.06 -0.77 12.41
CA LEU A 66 -16.17 -1.87 11.45
C LEU A 66 -16.62 -1.38 10.07
N ASP A 67 -17.56 -0.45 10.02
CA ASP A 67 -18.04 0.18 8.79
C ASP A 67 -16.91 1.02 8.15
N GLU A 68 -16.17 1.80 8.93
CA GLU A 68 -14.97 2.53 8.46
C GLU A 68 -13.90 1.59 7.88
N ALA A 69 -13.63 0.47 8.55
CA ALA A 69 -12.68 -0.53 8.06
C ALA A 69 -13.14 -1.13 6.73
N ARG A 70 -14.43 -1.49 6.63
CA ARG A 70 -15.04 -2.00 5.39
C ARG A 70 -15.03 -0.98 4.27
N THR A 71 -15.34 0.29 4.56
CA THR A 71 -15.27 1.37 3.56
C THR A 71 -13.85 1.56 3.06
N ARG A 72 -12.84 1.52 3.94
CA ARG A 72 -11.44 1.61 3.54
C ARG A 72 -11.04 0.45 2.63
N GLU A 73 -11.39 -0.78 3.00
CA GLU A 73 -11.13 -1.97 2.19
C GLU A 73 -11.84 -1.91 0.83
N ALA A 74 -13.13 -1.53 0.81
CA ALA A 74 -13.89 -1.37 -0.42
C ALA A 74 -13.27 -0.31 -1.34
N SER A 75 -12.82 0.81 -0.78
CA SER A 75 -12.15 1.87 -1.54
C SER A 75 -10.80 1.44 -2.11
N ALA A 76 -10.00 0.68 -1.35
CA ALA A 76 -8.72 0.14 -1.81
C ALA A 76 -8.93 -0.88 -2.93
N ASN A 77 -9.92 -1.77 -2.77
CA ASN A 77 -10.29 -2.75 -3.78
C ASN A 77 -10.83 -2.08 -5.06
N ALA A 78 -11.61 -1.01 -4.94
CA ALA A 78 -12.10 -0.24 -6.10
C ALA A 78 -10.93 0.38 -6.87
N ARG A 79 -9.98 1.03 -6.19
CA ARG A 79 -8.78 1.60 -6.82
C ARG A 79 -7.93 0.54 -7.50
N MET A 80 -7.77 -0.63 -6.88
CA MET A 80 -7.02 -1.73 -7.48
C MET A 80 -7.68 -2.23 -8.77
N LYS A 81 -9.00 -2.37 -8.78
CA LYS A 81 -9.76 -2.73 -9.98
C LYS A 81 -9.65 -1.68 -11.08
N GLU A 82 -9.67 -0.40 -10.71
CA GLU A 82 -9.50 0.71 -11.64
C GLU A 82 -8.10 0.69 -12.29
N LEU A 83 -7.03 0.49 -11.50
CA LEU A 83 -5.68 0.33 -12.04
C LEU A 83 -5.55 -0.91 -12.93
N MET A 84 -6.22 -2.02 -12.59
CA MET A 84 -6.25 -3.20 -13.47
C MET A 84 -6.93 -2.90 -14.80
N LEU A 85 -8.08 -2.21 -14.77
CA LEU A 85 -8.78 -1.80 -15.99
C LEU A 85 -7.90 -0.89 -16.85
N PHE A 86 -7.26 0.13 -16.27
CA PHE A 86 -6.33 0.99 -17.01
C PHE A 86 -5.16 0.22 -17.62
N LYS A 87 -4.68 -0.82 -16.94
CA LYS A 87 -3.62 -1.68 -17.49
C LYS A 87 -4.14 -2.53 -18.65
N GLU A 88 -5.33 -3.12 -18.54
CA GLU A 88 -5.97 -3.89 -19.62
C GLU A 88 -6.28 -3.02 -20.85
N GLU A 89 -6.74 -1.80 -20.63
CA GLU A 89 -6.98 -0.79 -21.66
C GLU A 89 -5.69 -0.13 -22.18
N LYS A 90 -4.53 -0.51 -21.65
CA LYS A 90 -3.20 -0.01 -22.03
C LYS A 90 -3.04 1.50 -21.83
N LEU A 91 -3.78 2.09 -20.89
CA LEU A 91 -3.68 3.49 -20.50
C LEU A 91 -2.53 3.76 -19.53
N ILE A 92 -2.08 2.73 -18.81
CA ILE A 92 -0.93 2.82 -17.91
C ILE A 92 0.06 1.69 -18.19
N LEU A 93 1.34 2.00 -18.01
CA LEU A 93 2.42 1.05 -18.13
C LEU A 93 3.21 1.00 -16.82
N ASP A 94 3.71 -0.18 -16.50
CA ASP A 94 4.61 -0.34 -15.37
C ASP A 94 5.98 0.28 -15.69
N LYS A 95 6.48 1.12 -14.77
CA LYS A 95 7.73 1.86 -14.97
C LYS A 95 8.94 0.94 -15.17
N ALA A 96 9.00 -0.20 -14.48
CA ALA A 96 10.12 -1.13 -14.61
C ALA A 96 10.07 -1.83 -15.98
N GLN A 97 8.88 -2.23 -16.43
CA GLN A 97 8.69 -2.80 -17.77
C GLN A 97 9.06 -1.82 -18.88
N VAL A 98 8.68 -0.54 -18.74
CA VAL A 98 9.05 0.51 -19.71
C VAL A 98 10.57 0.67 -19.76
N ARG A 99 11.24 0.69 -18.60
CA ARG A 99 12.70 0.78 -18.54
C ARG A 99 13.37 -0.40 -19.25
N GLU A 100 12.94 -1.62 -18.94
CA GLU A 100 13.49 -2.83 -19.56
C GLU A 100 13.28 -2.84 -21.09
N ALA A 101 12.09 -2.43 -21.55
CA ALA A 101 11.78 -2.33 -22.97
C ALA A 101 12.67 -1.28 -23.67
N ILE A 102 12.88 -0.13 -23.04
CA ILE A 102 13.75 0.94 -23.57
C ILE A 102 15.20 0.46 -23.62
N ASP A 103 15.71 -0.15 -22.55
CA ASP A 103 17.10 -0.66 -22.49
C ASP A 103 17.33 -1.72 -23.58
N GLY A 104 16.38 -2.64 -23.76
CA GLY A 104 16.42 -3.64 -24.83
C GLY A 104 16.37 -3.02 -26.22
N TRP A 105 15.51 -2.01 -26.43
CA TRP A 105 15.40 -1.30 -27.70
C TRP A 105 16.68 -0.52 -28.04
N ILE A 106 17.30 0.14 -27.06
CA ILE A 106 18.58 0.84 -27.24
C ILE A 106 19.71 -0.13 -27.62
N ALA A 107 19.78 -1.28 -26.95
CA ALA A 107 20.78 -2.30 -27.27
C ALA A 107 20.62 -2.82 -28.72
N LEU A 108 19.38 -3.11 -29.13
CA LEU A 108 19.07 -3.53 -30.49
C LEU A 108 19.37 -2.44 -31.53
N ALA A 109 18.96 -1.20 -31.26
CA ALA A 109 19.20 -0.06 -32.15
C ALA A 109 20.71 0.16 -32.37
N LYS A 110 21.51 0.05 -31.31
CA LYS A 110 22.97 0.14 -31.40
C LYS A 110 23.55 -0.96 -32.28
N SER A 111 23.18 -2.22 -32.05
CA SER A 111 23.71 -3.34 -32.83
C SER A 111 23.32 -3.26 -34.30
N GLU A 112 22.06 -2.93 -34.60
CA GLU A 112 21.60 -2.80 -35.99
C GLU A 112 22.29 -1.63 -36.69
N TYR A 113 22.49 -0.49 -36.02
CA TYR A 113 23.20 0.64 -36.60
C TYR A 113 24.65 0.30 -36.95
N THR A 114 25.41 -0.32 -36.04
CA THR A 114 26.79 -0.76 -36.30
C THR A 114 26.82 -1.78 -37.44
N ASN A 115 25.93 -2.77 -37.42
CA ASN A 115 25.84 -3.78 -38.48
C ASN A 115 25.53 -3.16 -39.86
N SER A 116 24.67 -2.14 -39.91
CA SER A 116 24.35 -1.42 -41.14
C SER A 116 25.56 -0.68 -41.70
N ILE A 117 26.36 -0.01 -40.85
CA ILE A 117 27.60 0.65 -41.28
C ILE A 117 28.56 -0.38 -41.86
N GLU A 118 28.75 -1.51 -41.18
CA GLU A 118 29.69 -2.54 -41.62
C GLU A 118 29.30 -3.13 -42.99
N LYS A 119 28.00 -3.32 -43.21
CA LYS A 119 27.47 -3.74 -44.52
C LYS A 119 27.72 -2.69 -45.61
N ILE A 120 27.51 -1.41 -45.31
CA ILE A 120 27.76 -0.31 -46.26
C ILE A 120 29.26 -0.27 -46.62
N LEU A 121 30.15 -0.37 -45.63
CA LEU A 121 31.59 -0.41 -45.85
C LEU A 121 31.99 -1.59 -46.74
N ALA A 122 31.51 -2.79 -46.42
CA ALA A 122 31.79 -3.99 -47.22
C ALA A 122 31.29 -3.84 -48.68
N MET A 123 30.12 -3.23 -48.89
CA MET A 123 29.61 -2.94 -50.23
C MET A 123 30.52 -1.97 -51.00
N LEU A 124 30.97 -0.89 -50.36
CA LEU A 124 31.83 0.11 -50.99
C LEU A 124 33.22 -0.46 -51.34
N GLU A 125 33.83 -1.20 -50.41
CA GLU A 125 35.13 -1.86 -50.65
C GLU A 125 35.01 -2.85 -51.82
N SER A 126 33.94 -3.66 -51.85
CA SER A 126 33.71 -4.62 -52.94
C SER A 126 33.44 -3.96 -54.29
N GLN A 127 32.71 -2.85 -54.32
CA GLN A 127 32.31 -2.18 -55.57
C GLN A 127 33.45 -1.35 -56.18
N HIS A 128 34.28 -0.74 -55.34
CA HIS A 128 35.28 0.22 -55.78
C HIS A 128 36.73 -0.27 -55.64
N GLY A 129 36.95 -1.45 -55.04
CA GLY A 129 38.29 -2.01 -54.85
C GLY A 129 39.18 -1.18 -53.92
N ILE A 130 38.57 -0.38 -53.06
CA ILE A 130 39.24 0.46 -52.07
C ILE A 130 39.23 -0.25 -50.71
N THR A 131 40.18 0.10 -49.84
CA THR A 131 40.17 -0.30 -48.44
C THR A 131 39.82 0.92 -47.60
N ILE A 132 38.78 0.82 -46.77
CA ILE A 132 38.35 1.90 -45.90
C ILE A 132 38.89 1.64 -44.50
N ASP A 133 39.50 2.66 -43.91
CA ASP A 133 39.92 2.62 -42.52
C ASP A 133 38.69 2.64 -41.59
N ARG A 134 38.47 1.51 -40.90
CA ARG A 134 37.35 1.30 -39.98
C ARG A 134 37.53 2.11 -38.69
N GLU A 135 38.76 2.33 -38.25
CA GLU A 135 39.03 3.03 -36.98
C GLU A 135 38.53 4.48 -37.01
N SER A 136 38.76 5.18 -38.13
CA SER A 136 38.25 6.54 -38.35
C SER A 136 36.70 6.62 -38.39
N ILE A 137 36.04 5.59 -38.95
CA ILE A 137 34.57 5.53 -39.06
C ILE A 137 33.96 5.17 -37.71
N ASP A 138 34.52 4.21 -36.99
CA ASP A 138 34.10 3.81 -35.65
C ASP A 138 34.21 4.99 -34.66
N GLY A 139 35.28 5.79 -34.75
CA GLY A 139 35.42 7.01 -33.96
C GLY A 139 34.31 8.03 -34.21
N THR A 140 33.93 8.22 -35.48
CA THR A 140 32.87 9.17 -35.89
C THR A 140 31.49 8.69 -35.46
N THR A 141 31.20 7.40 -35.63
CA THR A 141 29.91 6.80 -35.30
C THR A 141 29.73 6.69 -33.78
N ALA A 142 30.78 6.37 -33.03
CA ALA A 142 30.77 6.41 -31.57
C ALA A 142 30.54 7.84 -31.03
N ALA A 143 31.13 8.86 -31.66
CA ALA A 143 30.88 10.26 -31.29
C ALA A 143 29.41 10.65 -31.50
N ALA A 144 28.81 10.26 -32.63
CA ALA A 144 27.39 10.49 -32.89
C ALA A 144 26.48 9.77 -31.87
N MET A 145 26.77 8.50 -31.54
CA MET A 145 26.03 7.76 -30.52
C MET A 145 26.12 8.41 -29.14
N ARG A 146 27.27 8.99 -28.78
CA ARG A 146 27.46 9.66 -27.50
C ARG A 146 26.56 10.90 -27.38
N VAL A 147 26.43 11.69 -28.44
CA VAL A 147 25.52 12.84 -28.48
C VAL A 147 24.07 12.41 -28.27
N ILE A 148 23.65 11.29 -28.88
CA ILE A 148 22.31 10.73 -28.68
C ILE A 148 22.13 10.24 -27.24
N ALA A 149 23.15 9.61 -26.65
CA ALA A 149 23.10 9.12 -25.27
C ALA A 149 23.04 10.26 -24.23
N ASP A 150 23.72 11.38 -24.51
CA ASP A 150 23.74 12.57 -23.64
C ASP A 150 22.46 13.42 -23.78
N PHE A 151 21.57 13.08 -24.71
CA PHE A 151 20.30 13.79 -24.88
C PHE A 151 19.45 13.69 -23.61
N GLN A 152 19.16 14.84 -23.01
CA GLN A 152 18.24 14.93 -21.89
C GLN A 152 16.89 15.45 -22.36
N PHE A 153 15.86 14.63 -22.16
CA PHE A 153 14.49 15.04 -22.39
C PHE A 153 14.07 16.05 -21.31
N GLN A 154 13.79 17.29 -21.70
CA GLN A 154 13.10 18.24 -20.84
C GLN A 154 11.61 18.03 -21.00
N SER A 155 10.93 17.49 -19.98
CA SER A 155 9.47 17.48 -19.99
C SER A 155 8.97 18.91 -19.82
N THR A 156 8.35 19.47 -20.85
CA THR A 156 7.46 20.62 -20.70
C THR A 156 6.17 20.17 -20.02
N ASP A 157 6.26 19.87 -18.72
CA ASP A 157 5.11 19.90 -17.85
C ASP A 157 5.28 21.15 -16.98
N SER A 158 4.76 22.25 -17.51
CA SER A 158 4.26 23.35 -16.70
C SER A 158 2.81 23.00 -16.32
N ASP A 159 2.52 23.15 -15.04
CA ASP A 159 1.26 22.94 -14.30
C ASP A 159 0.90 21.51 -13.86
#